data_AF-A0A3N5UID4-F1
#
_entry.id   AF-A0A3N5UID4-F1
#
_cell.length_a   1.000
_cell.length_b   1.000
_cell.length_c   1.000
_cell.angle_alpha   90.00
_cell.angle_beta   90.00
_cell.angle_gamma   90.00
#
_symmetry.space_group_name_H-M   'P 1'
#
loop_
_entity.id
_entity.type
_entity.pdbx_description
1 polymer ?
#
loop_
_entity_poly.entity_id
_entity_poly.type
_entity_poly.pdbx_seq_one_letter_code
_entity_poly.pdbx_strand_id
1 'polypeptide(L)'
;MKKTNDLFQTYELLVDKAEAAFQEMQKEHGSCIKCEAHCSDCCHAVFGLFLIEAGYLKEHFDKLTDEEKKAALVRCEQAERSLERLQNMLRAHEDDPQMQAYIMSRERIPCPLLKEDQ
;
A
#
# COMPACT_ATOMS: atom_id res chain seq x y z
N MET A 1 24.74 3.04 -9.71
CA MET A 1 23.76 1.95 -9.93
C MET A 1 23.98 0.71 -9.05
N LYS A 2 25.20 0.33 -8.65
CA LYS A 2 25.42 -0.84 -7.74
C LYS A 2 24.80 -0.71 -6.33
N LYS A 3 24.82 0.49 -5.73
CA LYS A 3 24.34 0.71 -4.35
C LYS A 3 22.81 0.61 -4.18
N THR A 4 22.03 1.01 -5.17
CA THR A 4 20.56 0.94 -5.09
C THR A 4 20.07 -0.51 -5.13
N ASN A 5 20.74 -1.36 -5.92
CA ASN A 5 20.44 -2.80 -6.00
C ASN A 5 20.67 -3.49 -4.63
N ASP A 6 21.77 -3.17 -3.94
CA ASP A 6 22.10 -3.70 -2.60
C ASP A 6 21.04 -3.32 -1.53
N LEU A 7 20.51 -2.10 -1.59
CA LEU A 7 19.42 -1.66 -0.69
C LEU A 7 18.11 -2.39 -0.98
N PHE A 8 17.76 -2.59 -2.25
CA PHE A 8 16.57 -3.35 -2.62
C PHE A 8 16.68 -4.83 -2.23
N GLN A 9 17.85 -5.46 -2.40
CA GLN A 9 18.09 -6.82 -1.92
C GLN A 9 17.89 -6.93 -0.40
N THR A 10 18.39 -5.95 0.36
CA THR A 10 18.19 -5.92 1.81
C THR A 10 16.71 -5.76 2.18
N TYR A 11 15.97 -4.95 1.41
CA TYR A 11 14.54 -4.79 1.57
C TYR A 11 13.76 -6.08 1.22
N GLU A 12 14.11 -6.75 0.13
CA GLU A 12 13.53 -8.05 -0.26
C GLU A 12 13.72 -9.10 0.85
N LEU A 13 14.91 -9.15 1.47
CA LEU A 13 15.14 -10.01 2.64
C LEU A 13 14.26 -9.67 3.85
N LEU A 14 13.83 -8.42 4.00
CA LEU A 14 12.87 -8.02 5.05
C LEU A 14 11.45 -8.47 4.68
N VAL A 15 11.07 -8.30 3.41
CA VAL A 15 9.78 -8.78 2.88
C VAL A 15 9.66 -10.29 3.03
N ASP A 16 10.71 -11.06 2.73
CA ASP A 16 10.73 -12.51 2.90
C ASP A 16 10.48 -12.94 4.35
N LYS A 17 11.01 -12.19 5.32
CA LYS A 17 10.77 -12.44 6.75
C LYS A 17 9.33 -12.13 7.14
N ALA A 18 8.74 -11.06 6.60
CA ALA A 18 7.34 -10.73 6.84
C ALA A 18 6.42 -11.80 6.26
N GLU A 19 6.71 -12.30 5.05
CA GLU A 19 5.97 -13.41 4.43
C GLU A 19 6.08 -14.69 5.26
N ALA A 20 7.30 -15.06 5.70
CA ALA A 20 7.50 -16.24 6.54
C ALA A 20 6.69 -16.17 7.85
N ALA A 21 6.67 -14.99 8.50
CA ALA A 21 5.87 -14.76 9.71
C ALA A 21 4.35 -14.84 9.42
N PHE A 22 3.89 -14.34 8.27
CA PHE A 22 2.49 -14.45 7.86
C PHE A 22 2.09 -15.92 7.62
N GLN A 23 2.93 -16.69 6.94
CA GLN A 23 2.70 -18.11 6.68
C GLN A 23 2.66 -18.94 7.98
N GLU A 24 3.55 -18.64 8.94
CA GLU A 24 3.52 -19.26 10.26
C GLU A 24 2.20 -18.94 10.99
N MET A 25 1.78 -17.67 11.00
CA MET A 25 0.51 -17.24 11.57
C MET A 25 -0.69 -17.92 10.89
N GLN A 26 -0.67 -18.07 9.57
CA GLN A 26 -1.73 -18.74 8.83
C GLN A 26 -1.81 -20.24 9.16
N LYS A 27 -0.66 -20.88 9.37
CA LYS A 27 -0.59 -22.29 9.78
C LYS A 27 -1.15 -22.51 11.18
N GLU A 28 -0.80 -21.65 12.13
CA GLU A 28 -1.20 -21.80 13.55
C GLU A 28 -2.60 -21.27 13.84
N HIS A 29 -3.00 -20.21 13.14
CA HIS A 29 -4.21 -19.43 13.43
C HIS A 29 -5.05 -19.12 12.19
N GLY A 30 -4.99 -19.96 11.16
CA GLY A 30 -5.67 -19.73 9.87
C GLY A 30 -7.17 -19.44 9.97
N SER A 31 -7.88 -20.01 10.96
CA SER A 31 -9.31 -19.70 11.20
C SER A 31 -9.58 -18.24 11.59
N CYS A 32 -8.58 -17.52 12.07
CA CYS A 32 -8.66 -16.11 12.42
C CYS A 32 -8.30 -15.19 11.25
N ILE A 33 -7.67 -15.72 10.20
CA ILE A 33 -7.28 -14.97 9.00
C ILE A 33 -8.39 -15.07 7.96
N LYS A 34 -8.98 -13.93 7.60
CA LYS A 34 -10.02 -13.84 6.57
C LYS A 34 -9.48 -13.53 5.17
N CYS A 35 -8.17 -13.31 5.05
CA CYS A 35 -7.53 -13.06 3.76
C CYS A 35 -7.55 -14.33 2.92
N GLU A 36 -7.97 -14.20 1.67
CA GLU A 36 -7.98 -15.26 0.66
C GLU A 36 -7.04 -14.89 -0.50
N ALA A 37 -6.72 -15.88 -1.35
CA ALA A 37 -5.93 -15.62 -2.55
C ALA A 37 -6.63 -14.58 -3.43
N HIS A 38 -5.89 -13.56 -3.85
CA HIS A 38 -6.40 -12.38 -4.58
C HIS A 38 -7.30 -11.43 -3.76
N CYS A 39 -7.32 -11.52 -2.44
CA CYS A 39 -7.96 -10.47 -1.62
C CYS A 39 -7.26 -9.12 -1.81
N SER A 40 -8.02 -8.07 -2.12
CA SER A 40 -7.54 -6.71 -2.36
C SER A 40 -7.98 -5.71 -1.29
N ASP A 41 -8.52 -6.15 -0.13
CA ASP A 41 -8.97 -5.22 0.93
C ASP A 41 -7.80 -4.37 1.47
N CYS A 42 -6.60 -4.96 1.61
CA CYS A 42 -5.40 -4.19 1.99
C CYS A 42 -4.97 -3.18 0.91
N CYS A 43 -5.27 -3.42 -0.37
CA CYS A 43 -4.99 -2.48 -1.46
C CYS A 43 -5.90 -1.25 -1.45
N HIS A 44 -6.94 -1.25 -0.61
CA HIS A 44 -7.82 -0.10 -0.37
C HIS A 44 -7.53 0.60 0.97
N ALA A 45 -6.63 0.07 1.79
CA ALA A 45 -6.26 0.66 3.06
C ALA A 45 -5.27 1.82 2.86
N VAL A 46 -5.37 2.85 3.71
CA VAL A 46 -4.47 4.00 3.67
C VAL A 46 -3.36 3.83 4.71
N PHE A 47 -2.12 3.73 4.25
CA PHE A 47 -0.93 3.68 5.09
C PHE A 47 0.24 4.42 4.45
N GLY A 48 1.18 4.83 5.27
CA GLY A 48 2.41 5.46 4.80
C GLY A 48 3.36 4.43 4.20
N LEU A 49 4.14 4.87 3.22
CA LEU A 49 5.26 4.11 2.67
C LEU A 49 6.57 4.67 3.23
N PHE A 50 7.49 3.79 3.58
CA PHE A 50 8.87 4.17 3.84
C PHE A 50 9.58 4.56 2.55
N LEU A 51 10.66 5.35 2.66
CA LEU A 51 11.39 5.84 1.48
C LEU A 51 11.94 4.71 0.61
N ILE A 52 12.40 3.61 1.23
CA ILE A 52 12.89 2.43 0.51
C ILE A 52 11.77 1.76 -0.32
N GLU A 53 10.55 1.68 0.23
CA GLU A 53 9.37 1.13 -0.44
C GLU A 53 8.93 2.01 -1.60
N ALA A 54 8.90 3.34 -1.38
CA ALA A 54 8.58 4.30 -2.44
C ALA A 54 9.59 4.20 -3.61
N GLY A 55 10.88 4.08 -3.30
CA GLY A 55 11.92 3.86 -4.31
C GLY A 55 11.76 2.52 -5.04
N TYR A 56 11.45 1.46 -4.31
CA TYR A 56 11.22 0.12 -4.86
C TYR A 56 10.01 0.08 -5.80
N LEU A 57 8.89 0.68 -5.39
CA LEU A 57 7.69 0.83 -6.22
C LEU A 57 7.98 1.63 -7.50
N LYS A 58 8.76 2.71 -7.39
CA LYS A 58 9.15 3.52 -8.55
C LYS A 58 10.01 2.74 -9.55
N GLU A 59 10.99 1.99 -9.07
CA GLU A 59 11.84 1.12 -9.91
C GLU A 59 11.01 0.10 -10.70
N HIS A 60 9.98 -0.48 -10.09
CA HIS A 60 9.07 -1.41 -10.78
C HIS A 60 8.07 -0.70 -11.69
N PHE A 61 7.54 0.45 -11.26
CA PHE A 61 6.68 1.28 -12.09
C PHE A 61 7.36 1.71 -13.40
N ASP A 62 8.65 2.03 -13.35
CA ASP A 62 9.41 2.44 -14.52
C ASP A 62 9.60 1.32 -15.55
N LYS A 63 9.41 0.06 -15.16
CA LYS A 63 9.46 -1.12 -16.04
C LYS A 63 8.13 -1.43 -16.73
N LEU A 64 7.04 -0.80 -16.31
CA LEU A 64 5.71 -0.97 -16.93
C LEU A 64 5.68 -0.40 -18.36
N THR A 65 4.72 -0.85 -19.16
CA THR A 65 4.48 -0.27 -20.49
C THR A 65 3.98 1.16 -20.39
N ASP A 66 4.08 1.93 -21.49
CA ASP A 66 3.57 3.30 -21.51
C ASP A 66 2.05 3.35 -21.33
N GLU A 67 1.32 2.34 -21.82
CA GLU A 67 -0.12 2.18 -21.61
C GLU A 67 -0.44 1.93 -20.13
N GLU A 68 0.27 1.01 -19.47
CA GLU A 68 0.08 0.71 -18.05
C GLU A 68 0.41 1.92 -17.17
N LYS A 69 1.49 2.63 -17.48
CA LYS A 69 1.87 3.87 -16.78
C LYS A 69 0.79 4.94 -16.90
N LYS A 70 0.28 5.19 -18.12
CA LYS A 70 -0.80 6.17 -18.34
C LYS A 70 -2.06 5.80 -17.56
N ALA A 71 -2.47 4.54 -17.60
CA ALA A 71 -3.64 4.07 -16.86
C ALA A 71 -3.46 4.25 -15.34
N ALA A 72 -2.29 3.89 -14.80
CA ALA A 72 -1.98 4.09 -13.39
C ALA A 72 -1.96 5.58 -12.99
N LEU A 73 -1.39 6.46 -13.83
CA LEU A 73 -1.36 7.91 -13.57
C LEU A 73 -2.77 8.51 -13.50
N VAL A 74 -3.71 8.07 -14.33
CA VAL A 74 -5.12 8.48 -14.24
C VAL A 74 -5.72 8.08 -12.88
N ARG A 75 -5.39 6.89 -12.36
CA ARG A 75 -5.81 6.45 -11.02
C ARG A 75 -5.11 7.26 -9.92
N CYS A 76 -3.85 7.66 -10.11
CA CYS A 76 -3.15 8.54 -9.17
C CYS A 76 -3.90 9.85 -8.96
N GLU A 77 -4.40 10.49 -10.03
CA GLU A 77 -5.19 11.73 -9.89
C GLU A 77 -6.46 11.54 -9.04
N GLN A 78 -7.10 10.37 -9.13
CA GLN A 78 -8.28 10.03 -8.33
C GLN A 78 -7.90 9.77 -6.86
N ALA A 79 -6.79 9.06 -6.63
CA ALA A 79 -6.26 8.79 -5.31
C ALA A 79 -5.81 10.08 -4.62
N GLU A 80 -5.12 10.98 -5.32
CA GLU A 80 -4.69 12.29 -4.79
C GLU A 80 -5.87 13.12 -4.29
N ARG A 81 -6.95 13.23 -5.07
CA ARG A 81 -8.18 13.92 -4.63
C ARG A 81 -8.81 13.27 -3.40
N SER A 82 -8.67 11.95 -3.25
CA SER A 82 -9.21 11.23 -2.10
C SER A 82 -8.33 11.42 -0.87
N LEU A 83 -7.00 11.40 -1.05
CA LEU A 83 -6.02 11.67 0.00
C LEU A 83 -6.11 13.10 0.51
N GLU A 84 -6.31 14.09 -0.36
CA GLU A 84 -6.52 15.49 0.05
C GLU A 84 -7.78 15.63 0.92
N ARG A 85 -8.88 15.00 0.51
CA ARG A 85 -10.12 14.96 1.32
C ARG A 85 -9.87 14.32 2.68
N LEU A 86 -9.20 13.17 2.72
CA LEU A 86 -8.81 12.52 3.97
C LEU A 86 -7.95 13.42 4.85
N GLN A 87 -6.91 14.05 4.30
CA GLN A 87 -6.05 14.97 5.03
C GLN A 87 -6.82 16.16 5.62
N ASN A 88 -7.81 16.68 4.89
CA ASN A 88 -8.66 17.77 5.39
C ASN A 88 -9.57 17.31 6.53
N MET A 89 -10.14 16.10 6.44
CA MET A 89 -10.92 15.49 7.53
C MET A 89 -10.05 15.28 8.77
N LEU A 90 -8.82 14.76 8.61
CA LEU A 90 -7.90 14.55 9.73
C LEU A 90 -7.49 15.87 10.40
N ARG A 91 -7.21 16.91 9.60
CA ARG A 91 -6.89 18.26 10.09
C ARG A 91 -8.05 18.89 10.86
N ALA A 92 -9.29 18.69 10.43
CA ALA A 92 -10.47 19.17 11.14
C ALA A 92 -10.66 18.52 12.53
N HIS A 93 -9.99 17.39 12.79
CA HIS A 93 -10.03 16.64 14.04
C HIS A 93 -8.63 16.48 14.65
N GLU A 94 -7.73 17.45 14.49
CA GLU A 94 -6.34 17.36 14.96
C GLU A 94 -6.20 17.18 16.49
N ASP A 95 -7.13 17.74 17.25
CA ASP A 95 -7.18 17.62 18.71
C ASP A 95 -7.88 16.35 19.21
N ASP A 96 -8.40 15.51 18.31
CA ASP A 96 -9.09 14.26 18.65
C ASP A 96 -8.44 13.04 17.97
N PRO A 97 -7.41 12.44 18.60
CA PRO A 97 -6.72 11.26 18.09
C PRO A 97 -7.64 10.04 17.91
N GLN A 98 -8.70 9.91 18.71
CA GLN A 98 -9.64 8.78 18.60
C GLN A 98 -10.46 8.91 17.33
N MET A 99 -10.94 10.12 17.04
CA MET A 99 -11.66 10.42 15.81
C MET A 99 -10.75 10.26 14.59
N GLN A 100 -9.49 10.70 14.65
CA GLN A 100 -8.53 10.46 13.56
C GLN A 100 -8.30 8.97 13.27
N ALA A 101 -8.10 8.16 14.31
CA ALA A 101 -7.96 6.72 14.17
C ALA A 101 -9.23 6.08 13.57
N TYR A 102 -10.41 6.54 14.00
CA TYR A 102 -11.68 6.10 13.44
C TYR A 102 -11.81 6.43 11.95
N ILE A 103 -11.50 7.68 11.55
CA ILE A 103 -11.50 8.12 10.14
C ILE A 103 -10.55 7.25 9.32
N MET A 104 -9.29 7.09 9.76
CA MET A 104 -8.29 6.25 9.08
C MET A 104 -8.76 4.80 8.90
N SER A 105 -9.43 4.23 9.91
CA SER A 105 -9.91 2.84 9.84
C SER A 105 -11.03 2.63 8.81
N ARG A 106 -11.83 3.67 8.56
CA ARG A 106 -13.02 3.66 7.72
C ARG A 106 -12.74 4.06 6.28
N GLU A 107 -11.75 4.91 6.07
CA GLU A 107 -11.41 5.38 4.73
C GLU A 107 -10.91 4.21 3.86
N ARG A 108 -11.33 4.23 2.59
CA ARG A 108 -10.93 3.25 1.58
C ARG A 108 -10.52 3.98 0.31
N ILE A 109 -9.22 4.05 0.04
CA ILE A 109 -8.65 4.69 -1.15
C ILE A 109 -7.89 3.62 -1.92
N PRO A 110 -8.34 3.24 -3.13
CA PRO A 110 -7.68 2.19 -3.90
C PRO A 110 -6.26 2.62 -4.29
N CYS A 111 -5.32 1.70 -4.15
CA CYS A 111 -3.95 1.87 -4.64
C CYS A 111 -3.98 2.17 -6.14
N PRO A 112 -3.29 3.23 -6.63
CA PRO A 112 -3.26 3.54 -8.06
C PRO A 112 -2.68 2.43 -8.95
N LEU A 113 -1.90 1.52 -8.35
CA LEU A 113 -1.30 0.36 -9.02
C LEU A 113 -2.21 -0.87 -9.02
N LEU A 114 -3.37 -0.84 -8.35
CA LEU A 114 -4.36 -1.89 -8.42
C LEU A 114 -5.02 -1.90 -9.81
N LYS A 115 -5.06 -3.06 -10.46
CA LYS A 115 -5.72 -3.25 -11.77
C LYS A 115 -7.22 -3.51 -11.57
N GLU A 116 -8.02 -3.26 -12.60
CA GLU A 116 -9.50 -3.35 -12.53
C GLU A 116 -10.03 -4.79 -12.36
N ASP A 117 -9.17 -5.80 -12.56
CA ASP A 117 -9.46 -7.22 -12.45
C ASP A 117 -9.08 -7.83 -11.08
N GLN A 118 -8.75 -7.00 -10.08
CA GLN A 118 -8.29 -7.41 -8.74
C GLN A 118 -8.98 -6.64 -7.60
#